data_AF-A0A0F5VEW1-F1
#
_entry.id   AF-A0A0F5VEW1-F1
#
_cell.length_a   1.000
_cell.length_b   1.000
_cell.length_c   1.000
_cell.angle_alpha   90.00
_cell.angle_beta   90.00
_cell.angle_gamma   90.00
#
_symmetry.space_group_name_H-M   'P 1'
#
loop_
_entity.id
_entity.type
_entity.pdbx_description
1 polymer ?
#
loop_
_entity_poly.entity_id
_entity_poly.type
_entity_poly.pdbx_seq_one_letter_code
_entity_poly.pdbx_strand_id
1 'polypeptide(L)'
;MRISHKRKVQLKLQKRIKAATAVTQKSVTKAAVKQAAPVAAAKPQVDVKKSEAPAGKAAVTVSLTPKQQQVLGIVANNAEGINPKSIGLEAGQEDSKAASWATGALKKLVEEGLVERVQLAGNKVVYKTL
;
A
#
# COMPACT_ATOMS: atom_id res chain seq x y z
N MET A 1 -32.31 -6.46 -21.89
CA MET A 1 -32.55 -5.15 -21.23
C MET A 1 -32.12 -4.02 -22.17
N ARG A 2 -33.00 -3.05 -22.47
CA ARG A 2 -32.69 -1.90 -23.35
C ARG A 2 -31.60 -1.00 -22.72
N ILE A 3 -30.60 -0.58 -23.50
CA ILE A 3 -29.43 0.23 -23.06
C ILE A 3 -29.82 1.46 -22.23
N SER A 4 -30.94 2.10 -22.56
CA SER A 4 -31.45 3.28 -21.84
C SER A 4 -31.76 3.00 -20.37
N HIS A 5 -32.26 1.80 -20.05
CA HIS A 5 -32.56 1.42 -18.68
C HIS A 5 -31.26 1.23 -17.87
N LYS A 6 -30.24 0.63 -18.47
CA LYS A 6 -28.91 0.44 -17.86
C LYS A 6 -28.24 1.78 -17.56
N ARG A 7 -28.25 2.74 -18.50
CA ARG A 7 -27.70 4.09 -18.31
C ARG A 7 -28.42 4.86 -17.19
N LYS A 8 -29.76 4.77 -17.13
CA LYS A 8 -30.57 5.41 -16.08
C LYS A 8 -30.23 4.87 -14.69
N VAL A 9 -30.01 3.56 -14.56
CA VAL A 9 -29.60 2.93 -13.30
C VAL A 9 -28.20 3.40 -12.87
N GLN A 10 -27.23 3.42 -13.79
CA GLN A 10 -25.86 3.86 -13.51
C GLN A 10 -25.81 5.33 -13.05
N LEU A 11 -26.53 6.22 -13.73
CA LEU A 11 -26.62 7.64 -13.33
C LEU A 11 -27.23 7.81 -11.93
N LYS A 12 -28.24 6.98 -11.59
CA LYS A 12 -28.87 7.02 -10.26
C LYS A 12 -27.90 6.58 -9.16
N LEU A 13 -27.09 5.55 -9.43
CA LEU A 13 -26.08 5.06 -8.51
C LEU A 13 -24.98 6.11 -8.29
N GLN A 14 -24.47 6.72 -9.37
CA GLN A 14 -23.46 7.78 -9.28
C GLN A 14 -23.95 9.01 -8.50
N LYS A 15 -25.22 9.41 -8.66
CA LYS A 15 -25.81 10.52 -7.89
C LYS A 15 -25.85 10.23 -6.40
N ARG A 16 -26.20 9.00 -6.00
CA ARG A 16 -26.23 8.58 -4.59
C ARG A 16 -24.83 8.55 -3.97
N ILE A 17 -23.84 8.03 -4.70
CA ILE A 17 -22.45 8.00 -4.24
C ILE A 17 -21.94 9.43 -4.01
N LYS A 18 -22.16 10.35 -4.97
CA LYS A 18 -21.75 11.76 -4.83
C LYS A 18 -22.45 12.47 -3.67
N ALA A 19 -23.72 12.19 -3.42
CA ALA A 19 -24.44 12.75 -2.27
C ALA A 19 -23.91 12.19 -0.93
N ALA A 20 -23.62 10.89 -0.86
CA ALA A 20 -23.07 10.27 0.34
C ALA A 20 -21.66 10.78 0.68
N THR A 21 -20.80 11.00 -0.33
CA THR A 21 -19.47 11.61 -0.13
C THR A 21 -19.58 13.05 0.36
N ALA A 22 -20.54 13.83 -0.16
CA ALA A 22 -20.77 15.20 0.28
C ALA A 22 -21.29 15.27 1.73
N VAL A 23 -22.14 14.34 2.16
CA VAL A 23 -22.62 14.24 3.55
C VAL A 23 -21.48 13.88 4.51
N THR A 24 -20.60 12.96 4.10
CA THR A 24 -19.42 12.54 4.90
C THR A 24 -18.40 13.67 5.06
N GLN A 25 -18.22 14.52 4.05
CA GLN A 25 -17.37 15.72 4.17
C GLN A 25 -18.01 16.82 5.04
N LYS A 26 -19.34 16.90 5.11
CA LYS A 26 -20.05 17.90 5.92
C LYS A 26 -20.13 17.54 7.40
N SER A 27 -19.94 16.26 7.75
CA SER A 27 -19.88 15.80 9.15
C SER A 27 -18.52 16.04 9.82
N VAL A 28 -17.45 16.31 9.07
CA VAL A 28 -16.12 16.61 9.64
C VAL A 28 -15.98 18.11 10.00
N THR A 29 -16.83 18.99 9.47
CA THR A 29 -16.76 20.45 9.71
C THR A 29 -17.67 20.98 10.81
N LYS A 30 -18.39 20.13 11.55
CA LYS A 30 -19.31 20.56 12.65
C LYS A 30 -18.82 20.20 14.06
N ALA A 31 -17.54 19.90 14.24
CA ALA A 31 -16.96 19.55 15.55
C ALA A 31 -15.77 20.42 15.98
N ALA A 32 -15.65 21.64 15.46
CA ALA A 32 -14.73 22.62 16.02
C ALA A 32 -15.26 24.02 15.76
N VAL A 33 -15.51 24.76 16.84
CA VAL A 33 -15.35 26.22 17.02
C VAL A 33 -16.35 26.65 18.10
N LYS A 34 -15.89 26.57 19.35
CA LYS A 34 -16.21 27.57 20.36
C LYS A 34 -14.90 28.13 20.90
N GLN A 35 -14.76 29.45 20.69
CA GLN A 35 -14.15 30.43 21.58
C GLN A 35 -12.62 30.59 21.68
N ALA A 36 -12.19 31.75 21.14
CA ALA A 36 -11.34 32.79 21.73
C ALA A 36 -9.82 32.53 22.02
N ALA A 37 -8.98 33.03 21.09
CA ALA A 37 -7.84 33.98 21.17
C ALA A 37 -6.99 34.16 22.47
N PRO A 38 -5.78 34.79 22.43
CA PRO A 38 -4.81 35.09 21.36
C PRO A 38 -3.34 34.70 21.75
N VAL A 39 -2.35 35.10 20.92
CA VAL A 39 -0.87 35.27 21.12
C VAL A 39 -0.04 34.48 20.09
N ALA A 40 0.47 35.13 19.04
CA ALA A 40 1.69 35.94 18.97
C ALA A 40 2.96 35.12 18.66
N ALA A 41 3.55 35.47 17.51
CA ALA A 41 4.99 35.51 17.23
C ALA A 41 5.81 34.21 17.05
N ALA A 42 6.15 33.96 15.78
CA ALA A 42 7.52 33.91 15.24
C ALA A 42 8.34 32.59 15.24
N LYS A 43 8.91 32.32 14.04
CA LYS A 43 10.06 31.46 13.66
C LYS A 43 9.75 29.97 13.33
N PRO A 44 10.60 29.28 12.53
CA PRO A 44 10.37 29.06 11.10
C PRO A 44 10.33 27.56 10.73
N GLN A 45 10.20 27.32 9.42
CA GLN A 45 10.46 26.10 8.65
C GLN A 45 11.56 25.15 9.20
N VAL A 46 11.50 23.89 8.75
CA VAL A 46 12.45 22.74 8.86
C VAL A 46 12.52 22.04 10.24
N ASP A 47 12.62 20.71 10.41
CA ASP A 47 12.90 19.57 9.52
C ASP A 47 12.66 18.25 10.29
N VAL A 48 12.41 17.16 9.55
CA VAL A 48 12.95 15.79 9.77
C VAL A 48 12.74 15.07 11.11
N LYS A 49 12.06 13.92 11.01
CA LYS A 49 12.64 12.66 11.49
C LYS A 49 12.50 11.55 10.45
N LYS A 50 13.44 11.61 9.51
CA LYS A 50 14.07 10.50 8.81
C LYS A 50 15.05 9.82 9.77
N SER A 51 15.03 8.48 9.80
CA SER A 51 16.12 7.52 10.09
C SER A 51 15.51 6.27 10.74
N GLU A 52 15.75 5.05 10.29
CA GLU A 52 16.89 4.51 9.53
C GLU A 52 16.44 4.00 8.15
N ALA A 53 16.92 4.59 7.06
CA ALA A 53 17.98 3.98 6.26
C ALA A 53 19.05 3.18 7.03
N PRO A 54 19.44 2.01 6.50
CA PRO A 54 20.80 1.81 6.06
C PRO A 54 20.87 2.25 4.60
N ALA A 55 21.64 3.32 4.38
CA ALA A 55 22.20 3.58 3.07
C ALA A 55 23.16 2.43 2.75
N GLY A 56 22.97 1.77 1.61
CA GLY A 56 23.98 0.88 1.09
C GLY A 56 23.48 -0.17 0.12
N LYS A 57 23.57 0.19 -1.18
CA LYS A 57 23.78 -0.70 -2.33
C LYS A 57 22.53 -1.53 -2.71
N ALA A 58 22.03 -1.56 -3.93
CA ALA A 58 22.52 -1.08 -5.21
C ALA A 58 21.38 -0.31 -5.89
N ALA A 59 21.73 0.66 -6.73
CA ALA A 59 20.82 1.14 -7.75
C ALA A 59 20.54 -0.03 -8.70
N VAL A 60 19.56 -0.84 -8.36
CA VAL A 60 18.91 -1.68 -9.35
C VAL A 60 18.17 -0.67 -10.22
N THR A 61 18.73 -0.39 -11.39
CA THR A 61 18.16 0.45 -12.46
C THR A 61 16.90 -0.16 -13.08
N VAL A 62 16.16 -0.95 -12.31
CA VAL A 62 14.86 -1.48 -12.64
C VAL A 62 13.86 -0.55 -11.96
N SER A 63 13.07 0.14 -12.77
CA SER A 63 12.01 1.02 -12.28
C SER A 63 10.90 0.17 -11.65
N LEU A 64 11.12 -0.27 -10.41
CA LEU A 64 10.17 -1.07 -9.66
C LEU A 64 9.02 -0.19 -9.20
N THR A 65 7.80 -0.71 -9.31
CA THR A 65 6.62 -0.07 -8.73
C THR A 65 6.75 0.02 -7.21
N PRO A 66 6.10 0.99 -6.55
CA PRO A 66 6.15 1.12 -5.09
C PRO A 66 5.75 -0.16 -4.35
N LYS A 67 4.81 -0.92 -4.92
CA LYS A 67 4.40 -2.22 -4.39
C LYS A 67 5.51 -3.27 -4.48
N GLN A 68 6.23 -3.33 -5.60
CA GLN A 68 7.35 -4.26 -5.75
C GLN A 68 8.51 -3.89 -4.82
N GLN A 69 8.77 -2.59 -4.63
CA GLN A 69 9.77 -2.12 -3.67
C GLN A 69 9.40 -2.50 -2.23
N GLN A 70 8.13 -2.37 -1.85
CA GLN A 70 7.65 -2.79 -0.54
C GLN A 70 7.84 -4.30 -0.33
N VAL A 71 7.45 -5.11 -1.32
CA VAL A 71 7.63 -6.56 -1.25
C VAL A 71 9.11 -6.93 -1.18
N LEU A 72 9.96 -6.31 -2.00
CA LEU A 72 11.40 -6.55 -1.99
C LEU A 72 12.02 -6.19 -0.64
N GLY A 73 11.64 -5.06 -0.05
CA GLY A 73 12.12 -4.66 1.28
C GLY A 73 11.74 -5.66 2.37
N ILE A 74 10.50 -6.17 2.34
CA ILE A 74 10.05 -7.21 3.29
C ILE A 74 10.84 -8.51 3.10
N VAL A 75 11.05 -8.95 1.86
CA VAL A 75 11.83 -10.16 1.58
C VAL A 75 13.30 -9.97 2.00
N ALA A 76 13.88 -8.79 1.78
CA ALA A 76 15.25 -8.46 2.19
C ALA A 76 15.44 -8.47 3.71
N ASN A 77 14.42 -8.07 4.48
CA ASN A 77 14.43 -8.14 5.93
C ASN A 77 14.35 -9.57 6.49
N ASN A 78 13.99 -10.55 5.65
CA ASN A 78 13.77 -11.94 6.04
C ASN A 78 14.75 -12.89 5.34
N ALA A 79 15.99 -13.00 5.87
CA ALA A 79 17.09 -13.75 5.26
C ALA A 79 16.88 -15.28 5.16
N GLU A 80 16.01 -15.86 5.98
CA GLU A 80 15.60 -17.28 5.87
C GLU A 80 14.62 -17.54 4.71
N GLY A 81 14.10 -16.47 4.11
CA GLY A 81 13.05 -16.53 3.10
C GLY A 81 11.66 -16.52 3.72
N ILE A 82 10.74 -15.86 3.02
CA ILE A 82 9.39 -15.58 3.53
C ILE A 82 8.33 -16.09 2.55
N ASN A 83 7.20 -16.55 3.08
CA ASN A 83 6.10 -17.04 2.25
C ASN A 83 5.21 -15.87 1.75
N PRO A 84 4.49 -16.02 0.62
CA PRO A 84 3.63 -14.97 0.07
C PRO A 84 2.61 -14.40 1.05
N LYS A 85 2.06 -15.26 1.92
CA LYS A 85 1.04 -14.85 2.89
C LYS A 85 1.62 -13.94 3.97
N SER A 86 2.76 -14.32 4.55
CA SER A 86 3.49 -13.57 5.56
C SER A 86 3.96 -12.22 5.02
N ILE A 87 4.40 -12.14 3.75
CA ILE A 87 4.74 -10.85 3.11
C ILE A 87 3.53 -9.92 3.11
N GLY A 88 2.35 -10.42 2.73
CA GLY A 88 1.14 -9.61 2.73
C GLY A 88 0.72 -9.16 4.14
N LEU A 89 0.87 -10.04 5.14
CA LEU A 89 0.57 -9.70 6.55
C LEU A 89 1.51 -8.62 7.09
N GLU A 90 2.81 -8.71 6.79
CA GLU A 90 3.81 -7.72 7.19
C GLU A 90 3.61 -6.38 6.48
N ALA A 91 3.06 -6.41 5.25
CA ALA A 91 2.61 -5.24 4.52
C ALA A 91 1.28 -4.64 5.05
N GLY A 92 0.68 -5.20 6.10
CA GLY A 92 -0.57 -4.75 6.69
C GLY A 92 -1.83 -5.10 5.89
N GLN A 93 -1.77 -6.12 5.02
CA GLN A 93 -2.96 -6.64 4.33
C GLN A 93 -3.79 -7.56 5.22
N GLU A 94 -5.09 -7.62 4.91
CA GLU A 94 -6.00 -8.59 5.52
C GLU A 94 -5.59 -10.03 5.15
N ASP A 95 -5.71 -10.96 6.11
CA ASP A 95 -5.27 -12.36 5.98
C ASP A 95 -5.81 -13.05 4.70
N SER A 96 -7.07 -12.78 4.35
CA SER A 96 -7.73 -13.33 3.17
C SER A 96 -7.16 -12.85 1.83
N LYS A 97 -6.48 -11.69 1.82
CA LYS A 97 -5.91 -11.07 0.60
C LYS A 97 -4.38 -11.06 0.61
N ALA A 98 -3.75 -11.29 1.75
CA ALA A 98 -2.31 -11.18 1.96
C ALA A 98 -1.50 -11.97 0.92
N ALA A 99 -1.82 -13.24 0.72
CA ALA A 99 -1.15 -14.09 -0.27
C ALA A 99 -1.30 -13.52 -1.69
N SER A 100 -2.54 -13.31 -2.15
CA SER A 100 -2.83 -12.81 -3.50
C SER A 100 -2.23 -11.43 -3.78
N TRP A 101 -2.12 -10.59 -2.75
CA TRP A 101 -1.49 -9.28 -2.87
C TRP A 101 0.01 -9.41 -3.19
N ALA A 102 0.74 -10.28 -2.49
CA ALA A 102 2.18 -10.45 -2.69
C ALA A 102 2.52 -11.19 -3.99
N THR A 103 1.74 -12.22 -4.37
CA THR A 103 2.05 -13.10 -5.52
C THR A 103 2.25 -12.33 -6.83
N GLY A 104 1.45 -11.30 -7.09
CA GLY A 104 1.57 -10.48 -8.31
C GLY A 104 2.89 -9.70 -8.40
N ALA A 105 3.40 -9.21 -7.27
CA ALA A 105 4.68 -8.51 -7.22
C ALA A 105 5.86 -9.49 -7.24
N LEU A 106 5.76 -10.60 -6.49
CA LEU A 106 6.76 -11.65 -6.46
C LEU A 106 7.04 -12.24 -7.85
N LYS A 107 6.00 -12.46 -8.66
CA LYS A 107 6.18 -12.94 -10.05
C LYS A 107 7.13 -12.04 -10.84
N LYS A 108 6.99 -10.72 -10.69
CA LYS A 108 7.84 -9.74 -11.38
C LYS A 108 9.24 -9.67 -10.78
N LEU A 109 9.37 -9.74 -9.46
CA LEU A 109 10.68 -9.73 -8.80
C LEU A 109 11.52 -10.98 -9.12
N VAL A 110 10.87 -12.12 -9.34
CA VAL A 110 11.52 -13.34 -9.83
C VAL A 110 11.92 -13.20 -11.30
N GLU A 111 11.06 -12.63 -12.15
CA GLU A 111 11.37 -12.38 -13.57
C GLU A 111 12.56 -11.41 -13.74
N GLU A 112 12.67 -10.40 -12.88
CA GLU A 112 13.78 -9.43 -12.86
C GLU A 112 15.05 -9.98 -12.17
N GLY A 113 15.02 -11.22 -11.67
CA GLY A 113 16.19 -11.84 -11.02
C GLY A 113 16.61 -11.17 -9.71
N LEU A 114 15.66 -10.58 -8.96
CA LEU A 114 15.92 -9.95 -7.66
C LEU A 114 15.58 -10.86 -6.48
N VAL A 115 14.69 -11.82 -6.71
CA VAL A 115 14.20 -12.73 -5.68
C VAL A 115 14.18 -14.14 -6.26
N GLU A 116 14.73 -15.10 -5.52
CA GLU A 116 14.68 -16.51 -5.84
C GLU A 116 13.46 -17.17 -5.19
N ARG A 117 12.78 -18.03 -5.95
CA ARG A 117 11.70 -18.88 -5.44
C ARG A 117 12.30 -20.23 -5.03
N VAL A 118 12.36 -20.49 -3.74
CA VAL A 118 12.83 -21.76 -3.19
C VAL A 118 11.62 -22.60 -2.75
N GLN A 119 11.52 -23.81 -3.28
CA GLN A 119 10.51 -24.78 -2.84
C GLN A 119 11.12 -25.68 -1.77
N LEU A 120 10.59 -25.58 -0.55
CA LEU A 120 10.93 -26.46 0.56
C LEU A 120 10.08 -27.73 0.52
N ALA A 121 10.48 -28.75 1.27
CA ALA A 121 9.72 -30.00 1.44
C ALA A 121 8.27 -29.71 1.88
N GLY A 122 7.32 -30.48 1.34
CA GLY A 122 5.90 -30.36 1.72
C GLY A 122 5.14 -29.19 1.07
N ASN A 123 5.36 -28.93 -0.23
CA ASN A 123 4.68 -27.90 -1.02
C ASN A 123 4.83 -26.46 -0.51
N LYS A 124 5.76 -26.21 0.42
CA LYS A 124 6.00 -24.88 0.98
C LYS A 124 6.90 -24.09 0.03
N VAL A 125 6.45 -22.91 -0.38
CA VAL A 125 7.21 -22.00 -1.24
C VAL A 125 7.67 -20.80 -0.40
N VAL A 126 8.96 -20.52 -0.43
CA VAL A 126 9.55 -19.33 0.19
C VAL A 126 10.30 -18.52 -0.86
N TYR A 127 10.38 -17.22 -0.62
CA TYR A 127 11.04 -16.27 -1.49
C TYR A 127 12.20 -15.64 -0.73
N LYS A 128 13.36 -15.57 -1.37
CA LYS A 128 14.59 -15.05 -0.77
C LYS A 128 15.25 -14.07 -1.73
N THR A 129 15.85 -13.00 -1.22
CA THR A 129 16.62 -12.09 -2.05
C THR A 129 17.87 -12.78 -2.59
N LEU A 130 18.21 -12.48 -3.83
CA LEU A 130 19.47 -12.90 -4.46
C LEU A 130 20.65 -12.03 -3.99
#